data_AF-A0A356J7C9-F1
#
_entry.id   AF-A0A356J7C9-F1
#
_cell.length_a   1.000
_cell.length_b   1.000
_cell.length_c   1.000
_cell.angle_alpha   90.00
_cell.angle_beta   90.00
_cell.angle_gamma   90.00
#
_symmetry.space_group_name_H-M   'P 1'
#
loop_
_entity.id
_entity.type
_entity.pdbx_description
1 polymer ?
#
loop_
_entity_poly.entity_id
_entity_poly.type
_entity_poly.pdbx_seq_one_letter_code
_entity_poly.pdbx_strand_id
1 'polypeptide(L)'
;MHVGLGSLVYRVEVPNSAIITARDSVQPSSYSLTALGVVNPTKVVHEKLFEDVRTSGYSAKPSRLTSIFAFLDIGTAKRFRESGRMEAGGILTEHRITRLDKIHIGDMDLVNASANITGQWEMFKDKLPFSGLTPEEAQRKMVEAYWQSNRFHPESTMMELLIEGRLEFVRNIDS
;
A
#
# COMPACT_ATOMS: atom_id res chain seq x y z
N MET A 1 13.65 12.53 3.98
CA MET A 1 13.99 11.12 4.29
C MET A 1 14.37 10.45 2.98
N HIS A 2 15.56 9.88 2.85
CA HIS A 2 15.99 9.18 1.63
C HIS A 2 15.96 7.67 1.87
N VAL A 3 15.32 6.94 0.96
CA VAL A 3 15.23 5.48 0.96
C VAL A 3 16.07 5.00 -0.22
N GLY A 4 16.99 4.08 0.02
CA GLY A 4 17.91 3.60 -1.00
C GLY A 4 18.42 2.19 -0.72
N LEU A 5 19.34 1.73 -1.55
CA LEU A 5 20.02 0.45 -1.33
C LEU A 5 20.66 0.43 0.07
N GLY A 6 20.51 -0.68 0.77
CA GLY A 6 20.98 -0.86 2.13
C GLY A 6 20.08 -0.30 3.23
N SER A 7 19.04 0.49 2.91
CA SER A 7 18.09 0.98 3.89
C SER A 7 17.32 -0.17 4.56
N LEU A 8 17.04 -0.01 5.86
CA LEU A 8 16.16 -0.90 6.60
C LEU A 8 14.71 -0.48 6.41
N VAL A 9 13.83 -1.47 6.26
CA VAL A 9 12.38 -1.31 6.17
C VAL A 9 11.69 -2.37 7.01
N TYR A 10 10.45 -2.10 7.39
CA TYR A 10 9.68 -2.94 8.29
C TYR A 10 8.48 -3.53 7.56
N ARG A 11 8.20 -4.81 7.77
CA ARG A 11 7.07 -5.50 7.16
C ARG A 11 6.24 -6.18 8.23
N VAL A 12 4.93 -6.23 7.98
CA VAL A 12 4.02 -7.06 8.77
C VAL A 12 3.64 -8.25 7.89
N GLU A 13 4.18 -9.41 8.24
CA GLU A 13 3.98 -10.66 7.49
C GLU A 13 2.76 -11.42 8.04
N VAL A 14 2.13 -12.24 7.19
CA VAL A 14 1.05 -13.14 7.63
C VAL A 14 1.61 -14.14 8.65
N PRO A 15 0.97 -14.31 9.82
CA PRO A 15 1.48 -15.23 10.84
C PRO A 15 1.45 -16.67 10.34
N ASN A 16 2.35 -17.49 10.88
CA ASN A 16 2.52 -18.92 10.52
C ASN A 16 2.88 -19.18 9.05
N SER A 17 3.19 -18.14 8.27
CA SER A 17 3.86 -18.30 6.98
C SER A 17 5.37 -18.38 7.17
N ALA A 18 6.04 -19.16 6.33
CA ALA A 18 7.50 -19.19 6.34
C ALA A 18 8.03 -17.77 6.07
N ILE A 19 8.89 -17.27 6.96
CA ILE A 19 9.56 -15.99 6.74
C ILE A 19 10.42 -16.12 5.48
N ILE A 20 10.08 -15.35 4.46
CA ILE A 20 10.81 -15.34 3.20
C ILE A 20 12.14 -14.62 3.44
N THR A 21 13.24 -15.36 3.30
CA THR A 21 14.61 -14.85 3.55
C THR A 21 15.05 -13.82 2.52
N ALA A 22 14.62 -13.98 1.27
CA ALA A 22 14.76 -12.97 0.23
C ALA A 22 13.48 -12.89 -0.59
N ARG A 23 12.91 -11.69 -0.69
CA ARG A 23 11.67 -11.44 -1.43
C ARG A 23 11.95 -10.48 -2.57
N ASP A 24 11.67 -10.95 -3.79
CA ASP A 24 11.65 -10.15 -4.99
C ASP A 24 10.23 -9.66 -5.28
N SER A 25 10.08 -8.47 -5.85
CA SER A 25 8.81 -8.06 -6.46
C SER A 25 8.48 -8.98 -7.63
N VAL A 26 7.22 -9.41 -7.74
CA VAL A 26 6.82 -10.44 -8.72
C VAL A 26 6.50 -9.79 -10.07
N GLN A 27 7.07 -10.27 -11.18
CA GLN A 27 6.95 -9.63 -12.51
C GLN A 27 5.94 -10.29 -13.48
N PRO A 28 4.96 -11.11 -13.03
CA PRO A 28 3.65 -10.96 -13.67
C PRO A 28 2.48 -10.84 -12.68
N SER A 29 1.54 -9.96 -13.04
CA SER A 29 0.32 -9.56 -12.30
C SER A 29 -0.66 -10.71 -11.99
N SER A 30 -0.51 -11.88 -12.62
CA SER A 30 -1.38 -13.05 -12.43
C SER A 30 -1.28 -13.65 -11.03
N TYR A 31 -0.12 -13.53 -10.37
CA TYR A 31 0.08 -14.04 -9.01
C TYR A 31 -0.56 -13.14 -7.94
N SER A 32 -0.55 -11.83 -8.15
CA SER A 32 -0.98 -10.85 -7.14
C SER A 32 -2.48 -10.82 -6.90
N LEU A 33 -3.28 -11.06 -7.94
CA LEU A 33 -4.75 -11.14 -7.83
C LEU A 33 -5.22 -12.49 -7.27
N THR A 34 -4.42 -13.55 -7.39
CA THR A 34 -4.72 -14.90 -6.88
C THR A 34 -4.18 -15.15 -5.47
N ALA A 35 -3.04 -14.55 -5.10
CA ALA A 35 -2.44 -14.65 -3.76
C ALA A 35 -3.22 -13.90 -2.65
N LEU A 36 -4.24 -13.12 -3.01
CA LEU A 36 -5.13 -12.47 -2.05
C LEU A 36 -6.08 -13.44 -1.33
N GLY A 37 -6.11 -14.74 -1.67
CA GLY A 37 -6.65 -15.84 -0.85
C GLY A 37 -8.15 -15.78 -0.51
N VAL A 38 -8.83 -14.69 -0.84
CA VAL A 38 -10.26 -14.44 -0.69
C VAL A 38 -10.63 -13.54 -1.86
N VAL A 39 -11.46 -14.05 -2.77
CA VAL A 39 -11.99 -13.29 -3.91
C VAL A 39 -12.99 -12.27 -3.35
N ASN A 40 -12.50 -11.19 -2.76
CA ASN A 40 -13.31 -10.01 -2.46
C ASN A 40 -13.36 -9.17 -3.74
N PRO A 41 -14.45 -9.22 -4.53
CA PRO A 41 -14.49 -8.57 -5.84
C PRO A 41 -14.27 -7.06 -5.74
N THR A 42 -14.69 -6.46 -4.63
CA THR A 42 -14.51 -5.03 -4.35
C THR A 42 -13.02 -4.67 -4.20
N LYS A 43 -12.21 -5.51 -3.55
CA LYS A 43 -10.75 -5.31 -3.46
C LYS A 43 -10.09 -5.42 -4.84
N VAL A 44 -10.55 -6.35 -5.68
CA VAL A 44 -10.02 -6.53 -7.05
C VAL A 44 -10.33 -5.31 -7.92
N VAL A 45 -11.57 -4.81 -7.90
CA VAL A 45 -11.97 -3.60 -8.63
C VAL A 45 -11.18 -2.39 -8.15
N HIS A 46 -10.98 -2.28 -6.84
CA HIS A 46 -10.20 -1.21 -6.23
C HIS A 46 -8.75 -1.20 -6.70
N GLU A 47 -8.03 -2.32 -6.60
CA GLU A 47 -6.63 -2.40 -7.03
C GLU A 47 -6.49 -2.21 -8.56
N LYS A 48 -7.50 -2.63 -9.34
CA LYS A 48 -7.54 -2.34 -10.78
C LYS A 48 -7.61 -0.84 -11.06
N LEU A 49 -8.45 -0.09 -10.34
CA LEU A 49 -8.50 1.37 -10.49
C LEU A 49 -7.14 2.02 -10.17
N PHE A 50 -6.47 1.57 -9.11
CA PHE A 50 -5.13 2.05 -8.78
C PHE A 50 -4.13 1.81 -9.91
N GLU A 51 -4.15 0.62 -10.51
CA GLU A 51 -3.28 0.28 -11.62
C GLU A 51 -3.62 1.05 -12.91
N ASP A 52 -4.90 1.24 -13.22
CA ASP A 52 -5.36 2.03 -14.37
C ASP A 52 -4.91 3.50 -14.26
N VAL A 53 -5.05 4.11 -13.07
CA VAL A 53 -4.56 5.47 -12.83
C VAL A 53 -3.03 5.52 -12.88
N ARG A 54 -2.34 4.53 -12.30
CA ARG A 54 -0.88 4.46 -12.31
C ARG A 54 -0.34 4.40 -13.73
N THR A 55 -0.88 3.52 -14.56
CA THR A 55 -0.42 3.34 -15.95
C THR A 55 -0.71 4.57 -16.81
N SER A 56 -1.79 5.29 -16.54
CA SER A 56 -2.18 6.49 -17.30
C SER A 56 -1.29 7.71 -17.06
N GLY A 57 -0.76 7.91 -15.85
CA GLY A 57 -0.04 9.15 -15.49
C GLY A 57 1.16 9.00 -14.57
N TYR A 58 1.40 7.79 -14.02
CA TYR A 58 2.42 7.55 -12.99
C TYR A 58 3.17 6.23 -13.23
N SER A 59 3.39 5.86 -14.49
CA SER A 59 3.97 4.56 -14.89
C SER A 59 5.38 4.32 -14.37
N ALA A 60 6.11 5.39 -14.03
CA ALA A 60 7.42 5.38 -13.37
C ALA A 60 7.35 4.97 -11.88
N LYS A 61 6.16 4.90 -11.28
CA LYS A 61 5.93 4.41 -9.91
C LYS A 61 5.70 2.89 -9.92
N PRO A 62 6.07 2.18 -8.83
CA PRO A 62 5.92 0.74 -8.74
C PRO A 62 4.42 0.36 -8.74
N SER A 63 4.07 -0.81 -9.28
CA SER A 63 2.68 -1.30 -9.27
C SER A 63 2.33 -1.89 -7.91
N ARG A 64 1.20 -1.48 -7.32
CA ARG A 64 0.70 -2.06 -6.06
C ARG A 64 0.48 -3.57 -6.13
N LEU A 65 0.14 -4.07 -7.31
CA LEU A 65 -0.08 -5.49 -7.53
C LEU A 65 1.21 -6.28 -7.32
N THR A 66 2.33 -5.79 -7.84
CA THR A 66 3.59 -6.55 -7.86
C THR A 66 4.58 -6.13 -6.78
N SER A 67 4.33 -4.99 -6.14
CA SER A 67 5.21 -4.39 -5.16
C SER A 67 5.30 -5.20 -3.88
N ILE A 68 6.46 -5.07 -3.28
CA ILE A 68 6.67 -5.36 -1.87
C ILE A 68 6.11 -4.18 -1.05
N PHE A 69 5.16 -4.49 -0.16
CA PHE A 69 4.66 -3.55 0.85
C PHE A 69 5.57 -3.56 2.09
N ALA A 70 5.95 -2.39 2.55
CA ALA A 70 6.75 -2.17 3.75
C ALA A 70 6.46 -0.82 4.40
N PHE A 71 7.13 -0.51 5.50
CA PHE A 71 7.07 0.74 6.25
C PHE A 71 8.48 1.25 6.52
N LEU A 72 8.65 2.57 6.56
CA LEU A 72 9.94 3.21 6.88
C LEU A 72 10.24 3.26 8.37
N ASP A 73 9.19 3.22 9.19
CA ASP A 73 9.29 3.35 10.63
C ASP A 73 8.61 2.16 11.31
N ILE A 74 9.29 1.63 12.33
CA ILE A 74 8.82 0.50 13.14
C ILE A 74 7.53 0.85 13.88
N GLY A 75 7.38 2.09 14.35
CA GLY A 75 6.18 2.54 15.04
C GLY A 75 4.96 2.50 14.13
N THR A 76 5.13 2.89 12.88
CA THR A 76 4.09 2.83 11.84
C THR A 76 3.73 1.38 11.50
N ALA A 77 4.72 0.51 11.35
CA ALA A 77 4.46 -0.92 11.15
C ALA A 77 3.71 -1.56 12.33
N LYS A 78 4.04 -1.19 13.57
CA LYS A 78 3.30 -1.63 14.78
C LYS A 78 1.85 -1.14 14.76
N ARG A 79 1.62 0.15 14.49
CA ARG A 79 0.26 0.70 14.36
C ARG A 79 -0.54 0.00 13.27
N PHE A 80 0.08 -0.31 12.12
CA PHE A 80 -0.56 -1.06 11.04
C PHE A 80 -0.94 -2.49 11.48
N ARG A 81 -0.04 -3.20 12.17
CA ARG A 81 -0.32 -4.52 12.76
C ARG A 81 -1.51 -4.47 13.72
N GLU A 82 -1.59 -3.42 14.54
CA GLU A 82 -2.60 -3.24 15.59
C GLU A 82 -3.93 -2.68 15.07
N SER A 83 -3.97 -2.09 13.86
CA SER A 83 -5.16 -1.42 13.35
C SER A 83 -6.29 -2.35 12.91
N GLY A 84 -6.15 -3.67 13.10
CA GLY A 84 -7.11 -4.67 12.60
C GLY A 84 -7.20 -4.79 11.08
N ARG A 85 -6.28 -4.15 10.34
CA ARG A 85 -6.21 -4.23 8.86
C ARG A 85 -5.63 -5.58 8.40
N MET A 86 -4.98 -6.32 9.29
CA MET A 86 -4.59 -7.71 9.11
C MET A 86 -5.34 -8.58 10.11
N GLU A 87 -6.09 -9.57 9.62
CA GLU A 87 -6.99 -10.41 10.44
C GLU A 87 -6.29 -11.25 11.51
N ALA A 88 -4.96 -11.41 11.44
CA ALA A 88 -4.23 -12.36 12.27
C ALA A 88 -3.08 -11.74 13.11
N GLY A 89 -3.01 -10.41 13.26
CA GLY A 89 -2.03 -9.77 14.15
C GLY A 89 -0.56 -10.06 13.75
N GLY A 90 -0.25 -9.90 12.46
CA GLY A 90 0.95 -10.42 11.78
C GLY A 90 2.32 -10.17 12.41
N ILE A 91 3.32 -10.88 11.92
CA ILE A 91 4.68 -10.89 12.48
C ILE A 91 5.44 -9.65 11.99
N LEU A 92 5.99 -8.87 12.92
CA LEU A 92 6.79 -7.71 12.57
C LEU A 92 8.22 -8.13 12.25
N THR A 93 8.67 -7.85 11.03
CA THR A 93 9.98 -8.24 10.53
C THR A 93 10.76 -7.05 9.99
N GLU A 94 12.08 -7.09 10.18
CA GLU A 94 13.02 -6.10 9.66
C GLU A 94 13.70 -6.67 8.41
N HIS A 95 13.77 -5.86 7.36
CA HIS A 95 14.34 -6.24 6.06
C HIS A 95 15.29 -5.16 5.57
N ARG A 96 16.25 -5.54 4.73
CA ARG A 96 17.17 -4.65 4.05
C ARG A 96 16.87 -4.61 2.56
N ILE A 97 16.85 -3.42 1.97
CA ILE A 97 16.72 -3.25 0.52
C ILE A 97 18.05 -3.64 -0.15
N THR A 98 18.05 -4.69 -0.96
CA THR A 98 19.24 -5.16 -1.70
C THR A 98 19.16 -4.89 -3.20
N ARG A 99 17.96 -4.66 -3.73
CA ARG A 99 17.72 -4.10 -5.06
C ARG A 99 16.55 -3.13 -5.00
N LEU A 100 16.65 -2.00 -5.71
CA LEU A 100 15.63 -0.98 -5.76
C LEU A 100 15.48 -0.46 -7.18
N ASP A 101 14.41 -0.85 -7.85
CA ASP A 101 14.10 -0.43 -9.21
C ASP A 101 13.14 0.76 -9.20
N LYS A 102 12.04 0.65 -8.44
CA LYS A 102 11.08 1.73 -8.24
C LYS A 102 10.60 1.78 -6.80
N ILE A 103 10.19 2.97 -6.38
CA ILE A 103 9.73 3.22 -5.02
C ILE A 103 8.57 4.21 -5.01
N HIS A 104 7.63 4.01 -4.10
CA HIS A 104 6.58 4.97 -3.82
C HIS A 104 6.21 4.97 -2.35
N ILE A 105 6.04 6.17 -1.79
CA ILE A 105 5.50 6.37 -0.46
C ILE A 105 4.07 6.86 -0.66
N GLY A 106 3.11 6.05 -0.21
CA GLY A 106 1.68 6.28 -0.37
C GLY A 106 1.00 6.45 0.99
N ASP A 107 -0.03 7.29 1.03
CA ASP A 107 -0.86 7.46 2.24
C ASP A 107 -1.95 6.37 2.25
N MET A 108 -1.91 5.50 3.26
CA MET A 108 -2.88 4.42 3.40
C MET A 108 -4.31 4.91 3.69
N ASP A 109 -4.47 6.15 4.13
CA ASP A 109 -5.79 6.75 4.32
C ASP A 109 -6.42 7.14 2.99
N LEU A 110 -5.64 7.48 1.95
CA LEU A 110 -6.16 7.65 0.59
C LEU A 110 -6.61 6.31 -0.02
N VAL A 111 -5.88 5.22 0.26
CA VAL A 111 -6.29 3.86 -0.14
C VAL A 111 -7.62 3.51 0.53
N ASN A 112 -7.75 3.73 1.83
CA ASN A 112 -8.99 3.45 2.54
C ASN A 112 -10.15 4.37 2.12
N ALA A 113 -9.90 5.67 1.97
CA ALA A 113 -10.93 6.62 1.58
C ALA A 113 -11.47 6.28 0.18
N SER A 114 -10.59 6.00 -0.79
CA SER A 114 -11.02 5.60 -2.13
C SER A 114 -11.77 4.27 -2.15
N ALA A 115 -11.52 3.36 -1.21
CA ALA A 115 -12.30 2.11 -1.11
C ALA A 115 -13.74 2.34 -0.63
N ASN A 116 -13.97 3.36 0.19
CA ASN A 116 -15.24 3.55 0.90
C ASN A 116 -16.08 4.72 0.38
N ILE A 117 -15.49 5.65 -0.37
CA ILE A 117 -16.14 6.92 -0.75
C ILE A 117 -17.45 6.73 -1.51
N THR A 118 -17.55 5.71 -2.37
CA THR A 118 -18.78 5.42 -3.13
C THR A 118 -19.92 4.96 -2.23
N GLY A 119 -19.63 4.12 -1.23
CA GLY A 119 -20.61 3.67 -0.24
C GLY A 119 -20.96 4.71 0.81
N GLN A 120 -20.14 5.75 0.97
CA GLN A 120 -20.32 6.84 1.94
C GLN A 120 -20.67 8.18 1.27
N TRP A 121 -21.01 8.17 -0.02
CA TRP A 121 -21.06 9.38 -0.85
C TRP A 121 -21.94 10.49 -0.30
N GLU A 122 -23.11 10.15 0.24
CA GLU A 122 -24.05 11.11 0.83
C GLU A 122 -23.43 11.96 1.95
N MET A 123 -22.41 11.45 2.66
CA MET A 123 -21.71 12.17 3.72
C MET A 123 -20.65 13.16 3.21
N PHE A 124 -20.25 13.02 1.94
CA PHE A 124 -19.09 13.71 1.36
C PHE A 124 -19.43 14.62 0.18
N LYS A 125 -20.53 14.39 -0.54
CA LYS A 125 -20.86 15.07 -1.80
C LYS A 125 -20.86 16.62 -1.75
N ASP A 126 -21.18 17.20 -0.60
CA ASP A 126 -21.23 18.67 -0.43
C ASP A 126 -19.95 19.26 0.17
N LYS A 127 -18.96 18.42 0.52
CA LYS A 127 -17.69 18.85 1.14
C LYS A 127 -16.63 19.05 0.07
N LEU A 128 -15.82 20.10 0.17
CA LEU A 128 -14.60 20.21 -0.63
C LEU A 128 -13.61 19.09 -0.23
N PRO A 129 -12.87 18.49 -1.19
CA PRO A 129 -12.78 18.81 -2.62
C PRO A 129 -13.79 18.05 -3.52
N PHE A 130 -14.82 17.44 -2.94
CA PHE A 130 -15.76 16.53 -3.63
C PHE A 130 -17.02 17.22 -4.18
N SER A 131 -17.30 18.46 -3.75
CA SER A 131 -18.41 19.26 -4.26
C SER A 131 -18.37 19.38 -5.79
N GLY A 132 -19.49 19.02 -6.44
CA GLY A 132 -19.66 19.07 -7.89
C GLY A 132 -19.06 17.87 -8.66
N LEU A 133 -18.56 16.84 -7.96
CA LEU A 133 -18.07 15.60 -8.57
C LEU A 133 -19.09 14.48 -8.50
N THR A 134 -18.93 13.44 -9.32
CA THR A 134 -19.58 12.14 -9.09
C THR A 134 -18.81 11.30 -8.05
N PRO A 135 -19.42 10.24 -7.47
CA PRO A 135 -18.71 9.32 -6.59
C PRO A 135 -17.46 8.70 -7.22
N GLU A 136 -17.53 8.33 -8.50
CA GLU A 136 -16.44 7.72 -9.25
C GLU A 136 -15.32 8.72 -9.53
N GLU A 137 -15.66 9.98 -9.84
CA GLU A 137 -14.69 11.06 -10.00
C GLU A 137 -13.97 11.36 -8.68
N ALA A 138 -14.70 11.40 -7.57
CA ALA A 138 -14.13 11.57 -6.25
C ALA A 138 -13.19 10.41 -5.89
N GLN A 139 -13.61 9.17 -6.15
CA GLN A 139 -12.79 7.98 -5.98
C GLN A 139 -11.49 8.07 -6.80
N ARG A 140 -11.60 8.37 -8.10
CA ARG A 140 -10.43 8.53 -8.98
C ARG A 140 -9.50 9.64 -8.50
N LYS A 141 -10.02 10.78 -8.05
CA LYS A 141 -9.19 11.87 -7.49
C LYS A 141 -8.41 11.44 -6.25
N MET A 142 -9.00 10.62 -5.37
CA MET A 142 -8.29 10.08 -4.21
C MET A 142 -7.15 9.14 -4.65
N VAL A 143 -7.37 8.31 -5.67
CA VAL A 143 -6.33 7.44 -6.25
C VAL A 143 -5.21 8.26 -6.90
N GLU A 144 -5.55 9.32 -7.63
CA GLU A 144 -4.57 10.23 -8.21
C GLU A 144 -3.75 10.94 -7.12
N ALA A 145 -4.40 11.41 -6.05
CA ALA A 145 -3.72 12.01 -4.90
C ALA A 145 -2.76 11.03 -4.23
N TYR A 146 -3.12 9.74 -4.14
CA TYR A 146 -2.23 8.70 -3.61
C TYR A 146 -0.95 8.63 -4.43
N TRP A 147 -1.07 8.51 -5.76
CA TRP A 147 0.09 8.43 -6.64
C TRP A 147 0.91 9.72 -6.67
N GLN A 148 0.31 10.87 -6.41
CA GLN A 148 1.03 12.15 -6.21
C GLN A 148 1.80 12.22 -4.88
N SER A 149 1.66 11.22 -4.00
CA SER A 149 2.21 11.23 -2.64
C SER A 149 1.64 12.38 -1.79
N ASN A 150 0.38 12.78 -2.05
CA ASN A 150 -0.36 13.70 -1.20
C ASN A 150 -0.76 12.98 0.10
N ARG A 151 -1.13 13.77 1.12
CA ARG A 151 -1.70 13.27 2.37
C ARG A 151 -3.18 13.57 2.42
N PHE A 152 -3.98 12.59 2.85
CA PHE A 152 -5.40 12.80 3.12
C PHE A 152 -5.59 13.62 4.39
N HIS A 153 -4.88 13.23 5.45
CA HIS A 153 -4.82 13.88 6.75
C HIS A 153 -3.37 14.27 7.04
N PRO A 154 -3.00 15.56 7.11
CA PRO A 154 -1.63 16.00 7.36
C PRO A 154 -0.99 15.40 8.63
N GLU A 155 -1.83 15.18 9.64
CA GLU A 155 -1.51 14.57 10.94
C GLU A 155 -1.39 13.05 10.90
N SER A 156 -1.96 12.40 9.88
CA SER A 156 -1.83 10.96 9.72
C SER A 156 -0.39 10.59 9.35
N THR A 157 0.07 9.51 9.94
CA THR A 157 1.42 8.98 9.78
C THR A 157 1.43 7.60 9.15
N MET A 158 0.27 7.12 8.68
CA MET A 158 0.11 5.78 8.11
C MET A 158 0.60 5.74 6.65
N MET A 159 1.90 5.96 6.47
CA MET A 159 2.52 5.92 5.15
C MET A 159 3.02 4.51 4.86
N GLU A 160 2.56 3.93 3.76
CA GLU A 160 3.11 2.68 3.23
C GLU A 160 4.20 2.96 2.21
N LEU A 161 5.09 1.97 2.07
CA LEU A 161 6.15 1.94 1.09
C LEU A 161 5.92 0.82 0.10
N LEU A 162 5.80 1.16 -1.17
CA LEU A 162 5.81 0.22 -2.28
C LEU A 162 7.23 0.13 -2.84
N ILE A 163 7.75 -1.08 -2.94
CA ILE A 163 9.08 -1.37 -3.48
C ILE A 163 8.94 -2.35 -4.66
N GLU A 164 9.42 -1.93 -5.83
CA GLU A 164 9.78 -2.83 -6.93
C GLU A 164 11.29 -3.06 -6.83
N GLY A 165 11.72 -4.30 -6.61
CA GLY A 165 13.09 -4.64 -6.28
C GLY A 165 13.22 -5.91 -5.44
N ARG A 166 14.19 -5.94 -4.54
CA ARG A 166 14.49 -7.08 -3.66
C ARG A 166 14.74 -6.64 -2.22
N LEU A 167 14.13 -7.36 -1.29
CA LEU A 167 14.40 -7.25 0.14
C LEU A 167 15.02 -8.54 0.67
N GLU A 168 15.93 -8.40 1.63
CA GLU A 168 16.47 -9.52 2.39
C GLU A 168 16.13 -9.39 3.87
N PHE A 169 15.68 -10.50 4.45
CA PHE A 169 15.31 -10.58 5.85
C PHE A 169 16.53 -10.36 6.75
N VAL A 170 16.34 -9.54 7.78
CA VAL A 170 17.37 -9.27 8.79
C VAL A 170 17.03 -10.02 10.08
N ARG A 171 15.83 -9.77 10.63
CA ARG A 171 15.37 -10.40 11.88
C ARG A 171 13.86 -10.28 12.07
N ASN A 172 13.34 -11.13 12.95
CA ASN A 172 12.03 -10.95 13.55
C ASN A 172 12.19 -9.97 14.73
N ILE A 173 11.31 -8.99 14.81
CA ILE A 173 11.34 -7.95 15.85
C ILE A 173 10.65 -8.44 17.13
N ASP A 174 9.73 -9.39 17.01
CA ASP A 174 8.94 -9.92 18.12
C ASP A 174 9.63 -11.14 18.81
N SER A 175 10.83 -11.53 18.36
CA SER A 175 11.62 -12.68 18.86
C SER A 175 12.86 -12.27 19.64
#